data_AF-V5NRU1-F1
#
_entry.id   AF-V5NRU1-F1
#
_cell.length_a   1.000
_cell.length_b   1.000
_cell.length_c   1.000
_cell.angle_alpha   90.00
_cell.angle_beta   90.00
_cell.angle_gamma   90.00
#
_symmetry.space_group_name_H-M   'P 1'
#
loop_
_entity.id
_entity.type
_entity.pdbx_description
1 polymer ?
#
loop_
_entity_poly.entity_id
_entity_poly.type
_entity_poly.pdbx_seq_one_letter_code
_entity_poly.pdbx_strand_id
1 'polypeptide(L)'
;ELDLSDNQLNVLNHTFFSQLGALRKLNLLNNPYSCLGSPPVFQRLVSLRRLAFGGPHLKMLKRGDLSGVTELEELRVHANNLTGYEPGTLASIWPLGQVTLSLYRPFLTNTTLASAVLADVSYPETPLTLEDLWLDGNQSVQPLREAAKKRIRFFTFRNVYISDEAIVDFLVVLDGVPVTSITVD
;
A
#
# COMPACT_ATOMS: atom_id res chain seq x y z
N GLU A 1 -20.25 -8.27 -0.52
CA GLU A 1 -19.31 -7.30 0.10
C GLU A 1 -19.30 -7.58 1.59
N LEU A 2 -18.15 -7.43 2.22
CA LEU A 2 -17.98 -7.68 3.65
C LEU A 2 -17.10 -6.58 4.22
N ASP A 3 -17.67 -5.80 5.12
CA ASP A 3 -16.95 -4.78 5.87
C ASP A 3 -16.81 -5.24 7.32
N LEU A 4 -15.56 -5.38 7.76
CA LEU A 4 -15.15 -5.71 9.11
C LEU A 4 -14.22 -4.65 9.68
N SER A 5 -14.20 -3.43 9.12
CA SER A 5 -13.38 -2.35 9.66
C SER A 5 -13.81 -1.98 11.07
N ASP A 6 -12.89 -1.40 11.84
CA ASP A 6 -13.18 -0.83 13.17
C ASP A 6 -13.76 -1.86 14.16
N ASN A 7 -13.25 -3.09 14.08
CA ASN A 7 -13.61 -4.20 14.95
C ASN A 7 -12.43 -4.60 15.86
N GLN A 8 -12.58 -5.73 16.56
CA GLN A 8 -11.61 -6.26 17.53
C GLN A 8 -10.88 -7.51 17.00
N LEU A 9 -10.60 -7.58 15.69
CA LEU A 9 -9.88 -8.69 15.08
C LEU A 9 -8.39 -8.62 15.44
N ASN A 10 -8.01 -9.28 16.53
CA ASN A 10 -6.61 -9.38 16.97
C ASN A 10 -5.76 -10.32 16.11
N VAL A 11 -6.40 -11.34 15.52
CA VAL A 11 -5.76 -12.32 14.65
C VAL A 11 -6.70 -12.60 13.48
N LEU A 12 -6.15 -12.61 12.26
CA LEU A 12 -6.88 -13.03 11.07
C LEU A 12 -6.68 -14.53 10.87
N ASN A 13 -7.75 -15.31 10.96
CA ASN A 13 -7.69 -16.75 10.74
C ASN A 13 -8.02 -17.08 9.27
N HIS A 14 -7.21 -17.96 8.66
CA HIS A 14 -7.39 -18.39 7.27
C HIS A 14 -8.75 -19.05 6.97
N THR A 15 -9.47 -19.53 8.00
CA THR A 15 -10.80 -20.13 7.82
C THR A 15 -11.92 -19.10 7.71
N PHE A 16 -11.73 -17.86 8.21
CA PHE A 16 -12.79 -16.83 8.27
C PHE A 16 -13.45 -16.56 6.93
N PHE A 17 -12.66 -16.56 5.86
CA PHE A 17 -13.13 -16.22 4.52
C PHE A 17 -13.19 -17.41 3.56
N SER A 18 -12.96 -18.62 4.07
CA SER A 18 -12.76 -19.83 3.26
C SER A 18 -13.98 -20.20 2.38
N GLN A 19 -15.19 -19.84 2.81
CA GLN A 19 -16.44 -20.11 2.10
C GLN A 19 -16.94 -18.91 1.28
N LEU A 20 -16.19 -17.81 1.25
CA LEU A 20 -16.63 -16.55 0.65
C LEU A 20 -16.08 -16.36 -0.78
N GLY A 21 -16.08 -17.41 -1.60
CA GLY A 21 -15.50 -17.37 -2.95
C GLY A 21 -16.12 -16.36 -3.91
N ALA A 22 -17.36 -15.94 -3.67
CA ALA A 22 -18.06 -14.89 -4.42
C ALA A 22 -17.82 -13.47 -3.90
N LEU A 23 -17.04 -13.29 -2.83
CA LEU A 23 -16.80 -11.99 -2.22
C LEU A 23 -15.94 -11.10 -3.13
N ARG A 24 -16.50 -9.94 -3.51
CA ARG A 24 -15.81 -8.96 -4.38
C ARG A 24 -15.09 -7.85 -3.64
N LYS A 25 -15.53 -7.55 -2.42
CA LYS A 25 -14.97 -6.47 -1.60
C LYS A 25 -14.81 -6.93 -0.17
N LEU A 26 -13.63 -6.68 0.39
CA LEU A 26 -13.28 -6.97 1.77
C LEU A 26 -12.57 -5.76 2.39
N ASN A 27 -13.11 -5.28 3.51
CA ASN A 27 -12.50 -4.23 4.30
C ASN A 27 -12.14 -4.77 5.70
N LEU A 28 -10.86 -4.67 6.05
CA LEU A 28 -10.26 -5.12 7.31
C LEU A 28 -9.52 -3.98 8.03
N LEU A 29 -9.77 -2.72 7.65
CA LEU A 29 -9.08 -1.57 8.23
C LEU A 29 -9.33 -1.45 9.74
N ASN A 30 -8.41 -0.78 10.44
CA ASN A 30 -8.58 -0.36 11.83
C ASN A 30 -8.94 -1.49 12.81
N ASN A 31 -8.30 -2.63 12.65
CA ASN A 31 -8.36 -3.74 13.60
C ASN A 31 -7.00 -3.92 14.31
N PRO A 32 -6.96 -4.58 15.48
CA PRO A 32 -5.75 -4.72 16.28
C PRO A 32 -4.78 -5.82 15.83
N TYR A 33 -4.95 -6.42 14.64
CA TYR A 33 -3.98 -7.40 14.13
C TYR A 33 -2.65 -6.74 13.77
N SER A 34 -1.55 -7.44 14.08
CA SER A 34 -0.19 -6.94 13.81
C SER A 34 0.40 -7.40 12.47
N CYS A 35 -0.19 -8.42 11.85
CA CYS A 35 0.19 -8.95 10.55
C CYS A 35 -1.03 -9.60 9.88
N LEU A 36 -0.90 -9.89 8.59
CA LEU A 36 -1.84 -10.76 7.91
C LEU A 36 -1.58 -12.20 8.40
N GLY A 37 -2.65 -12.97 8.60
CA GLY A 37 -2.57 -14.30 9.20
C GLY A 37 -1.77 -15.29 8.35
N SER A 38 -1.24 -16.33 9.01
CA SER A 38 -0.58 -17.47 8.37
C SER A 38 -1.31 -18.77 8.76
N PRO A 39 -1.75 -19.62 7.82
CA PRO A 39 -1.62 -19.51 6.36
C PRO A 39 -2.35 -18.28 5.75
N PRO A 40 -2.06 -17.92 4.48
CA PRO A 40 -2.65 -16.73 3.84
C PRO A 40 -4.18 -16.74 3.89
N VAL A 41 -4.75 -15.65 4.41
CA VAL A 41 -6.19 -15.61 4.76
C VAL A 41 -7.11 -15.36 3.57
N PHE A 42 -6.55 -14.94 2.44
CA PHE A 42 -7.31 -14.57 1.24
C PHE A 42 -7.37 -15.67 0.17
N GLN A 43 -6.79 -16.85 0.43
CA GLN A 43 -6.54 -17.87 -0.59
C GLN A 43 -7.80 -18.35 -1.35
N ARG A 44 -8.97 -18.26 -0.73
CA ARG A 44 -10.26 -18.68 -1.33
C ARG A 44 -11.07 -17.53 -1.93
N LEU A 45 -10.59 -16.29 -1.82
CA LEU A 45 -11.28 -15.10 -2.30
C LEU A 45 -11.03 -14.83 -3.79
N VAL A 46 -11.32 -15.82 -4.63
CA VAL A 46 -11.00 -15.81 -6.08
C VAL A 46 -11.73 -14.72 -6.87
N SER A 47 -12.85 -14.20 -6.34
CA SER A 47 -13.63 -13.12 -6.97
C SER A 47 -13.30 -11.73 -6.41
N LEU A 48 -12.28 -11.61 -5.55
CA LEU A 48 -11.98 -10.34 -4.88
C LEU A 48 -11.49 -9.32 -5.90
N ARG A 49 -12.02 -8.10 -5.81
CA ARG A 49 -11.67 -6.96 -6.66
C ARG A 49 -11.22 -5.76 -5.85
N ARG A 50 -11.70 -5.63 -4.61
CA ARG A 50 -11.32 -4.53 -3.72
C ARG A 50 -10.92 -5.05 -2.37
N LEU A 51 -9.73 -4.68 -1.94
CA LEU A 51 -9.17 -5.09 -0.66
C LEU A 51 -8.64 -3.86 0.08
N ALA A 52 -9.15 -3.65 1.29
CA ALA A 52 -8.62 -2.67 2.22
C ALA A 52 -8.17 -3.37 3.50
N PHE A 53 -6.92 -3.14 3.91
CA PHE A 53 -6.39 -3.68 5.18
C PHE A 53 -5.35 -2.75 5.79
N GLY A 54 -5.02 -3.02 7.05
CA GLY A 54 -4.09 -2.26 7.85
C GLY A 54 -4.78 -1.51 8.97
N GLY A 55 -4.05 -0.57 9.57
CA GLY A 55 -4.47 0.15 10.76
C GLY A 55 -3.28 0.44 11.67
N PRO A 56 -3.53 1.00 12.86
CA PRO A 56 -2.47 1.46 13.77
C PRO A 56 -1.60 0.32 14.30
N HIS A 57 -2.08 -0.92 14.28
CA HIS A 57 -1.39 -2.08 14.83
C HIS A 57 -0.60 -2.89 13.81
N LEU A 58 -0.78 -2.67 12.50
CA LEU A 58 -0.06 -3.42 11.47
C LEU A 58 1.46 -3.13 11.54
N LYS A 59 2.25 -4.16 11.80
CA LYS A 59 3.71 -4.10 11.98
C LYS A 59 4.50 -4.86 10.93
N MET A 60 3.91 -5.91 10.36
CA MET A 60 4.62 -6.84 9.50
C MET A 60 3.77 -7.24 8.30
N LEU A 61 4.39 -7.23 7.12
CA LEU A 61 3.88 -7.82 5.89
C LEU A 61 4.95 -8.72 5.30
N LYS A 62 4.57 -9.96 5.00
CA LYS A 62 5.48 -11.01 4.54
C LYS A 62 5.06 -11.53 3.16
N ARG A 63 6.04 -12.11 2.48
CA ARG A 63 5.82 -12.66 1.15
C ARG A 63 4.78 -13.77 1.24
N GLY A 64 3.77 -13.68 0.38
CA GLY A 64 2.67 -14.63 0.33
C GLY A 64 1.49 -14.30 1.24
N ASP A 65 1.54 -13.24 2.06
CA ASP A 65 0.40 -12.80 2.88
C ASP A 65 -0.87 -12.52 2.06
N LEU A 66 -0.69 -12.07 0.81
CA LEU A 66 -1.77 -11.82 -0.15
C LEU A 66 -2.01 -12.96 -1.16
N SER A 67 -1.49 -14.16 -0.90
CA SER A 67 -1.64 -15.29 -1.83
C SER A 67 -3.11 -15.61 -2.11
N GLY A 68 -3.40 -15.90 -3.38
CA GLY A 68 -4.74 -16.21 -3.88
C GLY A 68 -5.60 -14.98 -4.21
N VAL A 69 -5.09 -13.77 -3.96
CA VAL A 69 -5.67 -12.54 -4.51
C VAL A 69 -5.04 -12.30 -5.88
N THR A 70 -5.87 -12.41 -6.92
CA THR A 70 -5.48 -12.15 -8.31
C THR A 70 -6.54 -11.23 -8.90
N GLU A 71 -6.15 -10.18 -9.62
CA GLU A 71 -7.06 -9.23 -10.30
C GLU A 71 -7.75 -8.18 -9.39
N LEU A 72 -6.99 -7.51 -8.51
CA LEU A 72 -7.56 -6.38 -7.77
C LEU A 72 -7.73 -5.14 -8.66
N GLU A 73 -8.92 -4.56 -8.62
CA GLU A 73 -9.21 -3.23 -9.14
C GLU A 73 -8.72 -2.15 -8.16
N GLU A 74 -8.88 -2.38 -6.86
CA GLU A 74 -8.55 -1.39 -5.82
C GLU A 74 -7.84 -2.05 -4.63
N LEU A 75 -6.66 -1.53 -4.30
CA LEU A 75 -5.94 -1.90 -3.08
C LEU A 75 -5.77 -0.67 -2.19
N ARG A 76 -6.18 -0.77 -0.93
CA ARG A 76 -5.87 0.22 0.11
C ARG A 76 -5.10 -0.43 1.25
N VAL A 77 -3.94 0.13 1.59
CA VAL A 77 -3.07 -0.37 2.67
C VAL A 77 -2.75 0.74 3.66
N HIS A 78 -3.21 0.59 4.91
CA HIS A 78 -2.87 1.50 6.01
C HIS A 78 -1.74 0.88 6.85
N ALA A 79 -0.51 1.24 6.55
CA ALA A 79 0.69 0.66 7.15
C ALA A 79 1.61 1.73 7.78
N ASN A 80 0.99 2.75 8.41
CA ASN A 80 1.68 3.86 9.05
C ASN A 80 2.70 3.48 10.12
N ASN A 81 2.58 2.29 10.68
CA ASN A 81 3.40 1.80 11.77
C ASN A 81 4.21 0.54 11.40
N LEU A 82 4.34 0.25 10.11
CA LEU A 82 5.03 -0.92 9.57
C LEU A 82 6.52 -0.88 9.93
N THR A 83 7.02 -1.96 10.53
CA THR A 83 8.42 -2.11 10.95
C THR A 83 9.12 -3.24 10.20
N GLY A 84 8.37 -4.13 9.56
CA GLY A 84 8.92 -5.19 8.72
C GLY A 84 8.11 -5.37 7.45
N TYR A 85 8.83 -5.51 6.34
CA TYR A 85 8.28 -5.75 5.01
C TYR A 85 9.22 -6.69 4.27
N GLU A 86 8.70 -7.79 3.73
CA GLU A 86 9.46 -8.64 2.82
C GLU A 86 9.23 -8.17 1.37
N PRO A 87 10.29 -7.79 0.61
CA PRO A 87 10.14 -7.42 -0.80
C PRO A 87 9.45 -8.51 -1.62
N GLY A 88 8.58 -8.11 -2.53
CA GLY A 88 7.72 -8.99 -3.32
C GLY A 88 6.39 -9.36 -2.65
N THR A 89 6.09 -8.85 -1.45
CA THR A 89 4.81 -9.10 -0.77
C THR A 89 3.63 -8.57 -1.59
N LEU A 90 3.71 -7.31 -2.03
CA LEU A 90 2.65 -6.67 -2.83
C LEU A 90 2.89 -6.78 -4.34
N ALA A 91 4.02 -7.35 -4.79
CA ALA A 91 4.27 -7.54 -6.23
C ALA A 91 3.38 -8.65 -6.83
N SER A 92 2.93 -9.60 -6.01
CA SER A 92 2.20 -10.80 -6.47
C SER A 92 0.75 -10.55 -6.91
N ILE A 93 0.18 -9.40 -6.52
CA ILE A 93 -1.22 -9.03 -6.78
C ILE A 93 -1.39 -8.24 -8.10
N TRP A 94 -0.31 -8.04 -8.85
CA TRP A 94 -0.35 -7.38 -10.16
C TRP A 94 -1.05 -8.27 -11.21
N PRO A 95 -1.84 -7.70 -12.14
CA PRO A 95 -2.12 -6.27 -12.36
C PRO A 95 -3.08 -5.65 -11.33
N LEU A 96 -2.84 -4.37 -11.00
CA LEU A 96 -3.67 -3.55 -10.11
C LEU A 96 -4.31 -2.39 -10.86
N GLY A 97 -5.61 -2.16 -10.62
CA GLY A 97 -6.30 -1.00 -11.15
C GLY A 97 -5.82 0.31 -10.54
N GLN A 98 -5.84 0.41 -9.21
CA GLN A 98 -5.29 1.54 -8.43
C GLN A 98 -4.82 1.10 -7.05
N VAL A 99 -3.90 1.87 -6.47
CA VAL A 99 -3.36 1.62 -5.14
C VAL A 99 -3.37 2.88 -4.29
N THR A 100 -3.77 2.72 -3.02
CA THR A 100 -3.74 3.75 -1.99
C THR A 100 -2.92 3.27 -0.81
N LEU A 101 -1.91 4.03 -0.41
CA LEU A 101 -1.00 3.66 0.69
C LEU A 101 -0.92 4.78 1.72
N SER A 102 -0.96 4.42 2.99
CA SER A 102 -0.60 5.28 4.11
C SER A 102 0.62 4.67 4.82
N LEU A 103 1.77 5.36 4.75
CA LEU A 103 3.10 4.86 5.12
C LEU A 103 3.90 5.86 5.97
N TYR A 104 3.23 6.62 6.84
CA TYR A 104 3.80 7.71 7.63
C TYR A 104 5.15 7.39 8.32
N ARG A 105 5.21 6.44 9.27
CA ARG A 105 6.48 6.13 9.94
C ARG A 105 7.53 5.49 9.02
N PRO A 106 7.18 4.59 8.09
CA PRO A 106 8.14 4.12 7.09
C PRO A 106 8.86 5.25 6.35
N PHE A 107 8.13 6.27 5.89
CA PHE A 107 8.74 7.43 5.22
C PHE A 107 9.68 8.23 6.14
N LEU A 108 9.34 8.35 7.44
CA LEU A 108 10.12 9.11 8.41
C LEU A 108 11.35 8.38 8.95
N THR A 109 11.26 7.06 9.14
CA THR A 109 12.22 6.32 9.99
C THR A 109 12.90 5.14 9.29
N ASN A 110 12.33 4.65 8.19
CA ASN A 110 12.87 3.50 7.47
C ASN A 110 12.56 3.61 5.96
N THR A 111 13.27 4.52 5.31
CA THR A 111 13.08 4.82 3.89
C THR A 111 13.34 3.61 3.01
N THR A 112 14.25 2.70 3.39
CA THR A 112 14.47 1.43 2.67
C THR A 112 13.23 0.55 2.68
N LEU A 113 12.52 0.45 3.80
CA LEU A 113 11.26 -0.27 3.89
C LEU A 113 10.18 0.39 3.01
N ALA A 114 10.06 1.72 3.09
CA ALA A 114 9.10 2.46 2.26
C ALA A 114 9.40 2.30 0.76
N SER A 115 10.66 2.38 0.35
CA SER A 115 11.13 2.09 -1.01
C SER A 115 10.71 0.69 -1.44
N ALA A 116 10.92 -0.34 -0.61
CA ALA A 116 10.55 -1.71 -0.96
C ALA A 116 9.03 -1.87 -1.19
N VAL A 117 8.20 -1.21 -0.40
CA VAL A 117 6.74 -1.19 -0.62
C VAL A 117 6.40 -0.51 -1.95
N LEU A 118 7.00 0.66 -2.22
CA LEU A 118 6.74 1.40 -3.46
C LEU A 118 7.24 0.65 -4.70
N ALA A 119 8.36 -0.06 -4.61
CA ALA A 119 8.90 -0.86 -5.71
C ALA A 119 7.96 -1.99 -6.14
N ASP A 120 7.18 -2.54 -5.21
CA ASP A 120 6.23 -3.63 -5.45
C ASP A 120 4.90 -3.17 -6.08
N VAL A 121 4.49 -1.93 -5.82
CA VAL A 121 3.16 -1.42 -6.20
C VAL A 121 3.17 -0.37 -7.30
N SER A 122 4.34 0.20 -7.62
CA SER A 122 4.44 1.25 -8.63
C SER A 122 4.53 0.66 -10.03
N TYR A 123 3.60 1.06 -10.89
CA TYR A 123 3.55 0.70 -12.31
C TYR A 123 3.05 1.90 -13.14
N PRO A 124 3.41 2.00 -14.43
CA PRO A 124 3.03 3.15 -15.26
C PRO A 124 1.52 3.43 -15.29
N GLU A 125 0.71 2.39 -15.42
CA GLU A 125 -0.75 2.51 -15.62
C GLU A 125 -1.57 2.26 -14.35
N THR A 126 -0.92 2.15 -13.19
CA THR A 126 -1.60 1.99 -11.90
C THR A 126 -1.50 3.31 -11.14
N PRO A 127 -2.59 4.07 -10.97
CA PRO A 127 -2.57 5.27 -10.16
C PRO A 127 -2.18 4.96 -8.72
N LEU A 128 -1.20 5.73 -8.22
CA LEU A 128 -0.71 5.64 -6.86
C LEU A 128 -1.18 6.85 -6.07
N THR A 129 -2.00 6.58 -5.06
CA THR A 129 -2.37 7.56 -4.04
C THR A 129 -1.54 7.32 -2.78
N LEU A 130 -0.89 8.37 -2.28
CA LEU A 130 -0.18 8.36 -1.01
C LEU A 130 -0.90 9.28 -0.02
N GLU A 131 -1.27 8.71 1.13
CA GLU A 131 -2.06 9.38 2.15
C GLU A 131 -1.22 9.60 3.42
N ASP A 132 -1.51 10.67 4.16
CA ASP A 132 -0.95 10.97 5.48
C ASP A 132 0.58 11.03 5.52
N LEU A 133 1.20 11.65 4.52
CA LEU A 133 2.67 11.76 4.43
C LEU A 133 3.19 13.09 4.97
N TRP A 134 4.39 13.02 5.53
CA TRP A 134 5.18 14.18 5.92
C TRP A 134 6.49 14.15 5.14
N LEU A 135 6.62 15.07 4.19
CA LEU A 135 7.80 15.23 3.36
C LEU A 135 8.48 16.57 3.70
N ASP A 136 9.57 16.53 4.45
CA ASP A 136 10.23 17.74 4.95
C ASP A 136 11.64 18.00 4.38
N GLY A 137 12.16 17.09 3.57
CA GLY A 137 13.39 17.28 2.81
C GLY A 137 13.81 16.03 2.06
N ASN A 138 15.04 16.02 1.56
CA ASN A 138 15.53 15.00 0.63
C ASN A 138 15.32 13.55 1.10
N GLN A 139 15.60 13.25 2.37
CA GLN A 139 15.47 11.89 2.90
C GLN A 139 14.04 11.35 2.84
N SER A 140 13.06 12.18 3.20
CA SER A 140 11.64 11.82 3.17
C SER A 140 11.12 11.52 1.75
N VAL A 141 11.76 12.10 0.73
CA VAL A 141 11.39 11.95 -0.69
C VAL A 141 12.04 10.70 -1.32
N GLN A 142 13.13 10.17 -0.76
CA GLN A 142 13.88 9.04 -1.33
C GLN A 142 13.02 7.82 -1.71
N PRO A 143 12.01 7.40 -0.93
CA PRO A 143 11.15 6.28 -1.33
C PRO A 143 10.48 6.46 -2.68
N LEU A 144 10.11 7.70 -3.04
CA LEU A 144 9.41 8.03 -4.29
C LEU A 144 10.26 7.76 -5.55
N ARG A 145 11.59 7.62 -5.40
CA ARG A 145 12.47 7.19 -6.50
C ARG A 145 12.10 5.83 -7.07
N GLU A 146 11.53 4.93 -6.27
CA GLU A 146 11.10 3.62 -6.76
C GLU A 146 9.92 3.75 -7.73
N ALA A 147 8.98 4.64 -7.45
CA ALA A 147 7.89 4.95 -8.37
C ALA A 147 8.39 5.63 -9.66
N ALA A 148 9.35 6.54 -9.54
CA ALA A 148 10.02 7.17 -10.68
C ALA A 148 10.73 6.13 -11.59
N LYS A 149 11.51 5.21 -11.00
CA LYS A 149 12.17 4.11 -11.73
C LYS A 149 11.18 3.23 -12.49
N LYS A 150 9.96 3.07 -11.94
CA LYS A 150 8.85 2.33 -12.55
C LYS A 150 8.07 3.14 -13.58
N ARG A 151 8.52 4.36 -13.90
CA ARG A 151 7.92 5.27 -14.89
C ARG A 151 6.45 5.54 -14.64
N ILE A 152 6.11 5.75 -13.36
CA ILE A 152 4.74 6.05 -12.95
C ILE A 152 4.18 7.28 -13.67
N ARG A 153 2.88 7.26 -13.96
CA ARG A 153 2.21 8.32 -14.71
C ARG A 153 1.22 9.13 -13.89
N PHE A 154 0.69 8.58 -12.81
CA PHE A 154 -0.36 9.20 -12.01
C PHE A 154 0.01 9.17 -10.53
N PHE A 155 0.19 10.36 -9.97
CA PHE A 155 0.39 10.56 -8.54
C PHE A 155 -0.79 11.31 -7.95
N THR A 156 -1.24 10.85 -6.79
CA THR A 156 -2.14 11.61 -5.93
C THR A 156 -1.55 11.64 -4.53
N PHE A 157 -1.45 12.82 -3.93
CA PHE A 157 -1.11 12.99 -2.53
C PHE A 157 -2.36 13.48 -1.80
N ARG A 158 -2.69 12.86 -0.67
CA ARG A 158 -3.82 13.30 0.16
C ARG A 158 -3.38 13.52 1.58
N ASN A 159 -3.83 14.62 2.18
CA ASN A 159 -3.50 14.96 3.57
C ASN A 159 -1.98 14.91 3.81
N VAL A 160 -1.23 15.65 2.98
CA VAL A 160 0.24 15.66 3.03
C VAL A 160 0.78 17.00 3.51
N TYR A 161 1.86 16.93 4.27
CA TYR A 161 2.75 18.07 4.49
C TYR A 161 3.93 17.94 3.54
N ILE A 162 4.23 18.99 2.77
CA ILE A 162 5.40 19.04 1.89
C ILE A 162 6.11 20.38 2.12
N SER A 163 7.38 20.34 2.51
CA SER A 163 8.22 21.55 2.62
C SER A 163 8.70 22.05 1.25
N ASP A 164 9.14 23.29 1.18
CA ASP A 164 9.73 23.86 -0.04
C ASP A 164 10.99 23.09 -0.48
N GLU A 165 11.78 22.56 0.45
CA GLU A 165 12.93 21.71 0.12
C GLU A 165 12.46 20.38 -0.50
N ALA A 166 11.48 19.74 0.15
CA ALA A 166 10.95 18.45 -0.30
C ALA A 166 10.30 18.54 -1.69
N ILE A 167 9.63 19.66 -2.03
CA ILE A 167 9.02 19.82 -3.35
C ILE A 167 10.10 19.89 -4.44
N VAL A 168 11.23 20.56 -4.18
CA VAL A 168 12.36 20.63 -5.13
C VAL A 168 12.99 19.26 -5.31
N ASP A 169 13.27 18.56 -4.20
CA ASP A 169 13.81 17.20 -4.25
C ASP A 169 12.87 16.23 -4.99
N PHE A 170 11.57 16.36 -4.80
CA PHE A 170 10.57 15.56 -5.49
C PHE A 170 10.57 15.81 -7.00
N LEU A 171 10.66 17.08 -7.43
CA LEU A 171 10.76 17.42 -8.85
C LEU A 171 12.05 16.85 -9.48
N VAL A 172 13.16 16.86 -8.74
CA VAL A 172 14.42 16.21 -9.18
C VAL A 172 14.25 14.69 -9.29
N VAL A 173 13.49 14.06 -8.38
CA VAL A 173 13.16 12.62 -8.47
C VAL A 173 12.37 12.30 -9.73
N LEU A 174 11.51 13.21 -10.17
CA LEU A 174 10.65 13.03 -11.35
C LEU A 174 11.28 13.48 -12.67
N ASP A 175 12.52 13.96 -12.67
CA ASP A 175 13.19 14.39 -13.90
C ASP A 175 13.25 13.24 -14.93
N GLY A 176 12.74 13.49 -16.13
CA GLY A 176 12.61 12.49 -17.21
C GLY A 176 11.54 11.40 -17.01
N VAL A 177 10.76 11.43 -15.93
CA VAL A 177 9.65 10.49 -15.68
C VAL A 177 8.41 10.95 -16.47
N PRO A 178 7.69 10.04 -17.17
CA PRO A 178 6.54 10.41 -18.01
C PRO A 178 5.26 10.66 -17.18
N VAL A 179 5.35 11.50 -16.15
CA VAL A 179 4.21 11.84 -15.29
C VAL A 179 3.16 12.59 -16.12
N THR A 180 1.94 12.08 -16.10
CA THR A 180 0.79 12.63 -16.82
C THR A 180 -0.08 13.48 -15.89
N SER A 181 -0.19 13.12 -14.62
CA SER A 181 -0.93 13.91 -13.62
C SER A 181 -0.32 13.78 -12.23
N ILE A 182 -0.26 14.90 -11.53
CA ILE A 182 0.02 14.99 -10.09
C ILE A 182 -1.13 15.77 -9.47
N THR A 183 -1.83 15.15 -8.53
CA THR A 183 -2.93 15.76 -7.78
C THR A 183 -2.53 15.86 -6.31
N VAL A 184 -2.90 16.96 -5.65
CA VAL A 184 -2.67 17.17 -4.22
C VAL A 184 -3.99 17.65 -3.62
N ASP A 185 -4.58 16.82 -2.74
CA ASP A 185 -5.88 17.06 -2.09
C ASP A 185 -5.73 17.19 -0.56
#